data_AF-A0A9D6FZ89-F1
#
_entry.id   AF-A0A9D6FZ89-F1
#
_cell.length_a   1.000
_cell.length_b   1.000
_cell.length_c   1.000
_cell.angle_alpha   90.00
_cell.angle_beta   90.00
_cell.angle_gamma   90.00
#
_symmetry.space_group_name_H-M   'P 1'
#
loop_
_entity.id
_entity.type
_entity.pdbx_description
1 polymer ?
#
loop_
_entity_poly.entity_id
_entity_poly.type
_entity_poly.pdbx_seq_one_letter_code
_entity_poly.pdbx_strand_id
1 'polypeptide(L)'
;MLLLFLAALSLQDAKQRYNEKIQEMNQLFWTERLKIADWAKEAGLYREAREHYEFMVKNIPGSHPYKARASNQLVGPWKKQPNKAAEAKQKEYAKRLDAYYRSVADRCFEAYRIAKSGGLAEEARTCLGKTVEFYLAHPAARKERGEERVEGFGWVPKADADLSRAAVPAGPPDELEKDDAKHETWGTAWVVRSKHYLLRTDLPIRRAVAVLELLEKLYDALVAWCEGTFTEPAPPLGVYFFRKTRDLEAERARLPGARSTVAFYHQFTGVVYVRSFDSAAEQGDGVGRSDQEFLLHECAHQFFDLAAGARIVSTFQQADQRADAPDNFWIMEGIAGYFSTLRFENGEAKLGGDTWRLPEVRKLLSSGRLPGLRAFLTLNGDEFLARSAENYAIAYAFAAYLAETRKKPFVAFLKEYYLGSGSVDAFEKAVGKTEKLEPEFRGWLEGR
;
A
#
# COMPACT_ATOMS: atom_id res chain seq x y z
N MET A 1 -43.04 29.81 12.68
CA MET A 1 -42.79 28.89 13.82
C MET A 1 -43.14 27.43 13.51
N LEU A 2 -44.35 27.10 13.04
CA LEU A 2 -44.75 25.70 12.76
C LEU A 2 -43.82 24.96 11.77
N LEU A 3 -43.41 25.62 10.68
CA LEU A 3 -42.47 25.05 9.70
C LEU A 3 -41.07 24.80 10.29
N LEU A 4 -40.59 25.68 11.18
CA LEU A 4 -39.30 25.49 11.87
C LEU A 4 -39.38 24.33 12.88
N PHE A 5 -40.51 24.17 13.57
CA PHE A 5 -40.73 23.08 14.50
C PHE A 5 -40.83 21.72 13.79
N LEU A 6 -41.55 21.64 12.67
CA LEU A 6 -41.63 20.42 11.84
C LEU A 6 -40.27 20.04 11.24
N ALA A 7 -39.48 21.03 10.78
CA ALA A 7 -38.12 20.79 10.31
C ALA A 7 -37.21 20.26 11.42
N ALA A 8 -37.32 20.80 12.65
CA ALA A 8 -36.55 20.34 13.80
C ALA A 8 -36.91 18.89 14.21
N LEU A 9 -38.21 18.54 14.21
CA LEU A 9 -38.65 17.17 14.48
C LEU A 9 -38.17 16.18 13.43
N SER A 10 -38.20 16.56 12.15
CA SER A 10 -37.68 15.73 11.05
C SER A 10 -36.17 15.49 11.17
N LEU A 11 -35.40 16.48 11.62
CA LEU A 11 -33.96 16.35 11.82
C LEU A 11 -33.64 15.40 12.99
N GLN A 12 -34.41 15.50 14.07
CA GLN A 12 -34.24 14.64 15.25
C GLN A 12 -34.56 13.17 14.94
N ASP A 13 -35.64 12.90 14.20
CA ASP A 13 -35.98 11.55 13.74
C ASP A 13 -34.86 10.97 12.85
N ALA A 14 -34.38 11.74 11.89
CA ALA A 14 -33.28 11.30 11.02
C ALA A 14 -32.00 10.99 11.80
N LYS A 15 -31.67 11.81 12.82
CA LYS A 15 -30.50 11.59 13.67
C LYS A 15 -30.65 10.33 14.52
N GLN A 16 -31.84 10.06 15.04
CA GLN A 16 -32.13 8.83 15.78
C GLN A 16 -31.95 7.60 14.87
N ARG A 17 -32.60 7.58 13.71
CA ARG A 17 -32.50 6.46 12.74
C ARG A 17 -31.07 6.25 12.25
N TYR A 18 -30.32 7.32 12.05
CA TYR A 18 -28.89 7.26 11.74
C TYR A 18 -28.12 6.54 12.87
N ASN A 19 -28.32 6.96 14.12
CA ASN A 19 -27.64 6.37 15.27
C ASN A 19 -27.99 4.87 15.44
N GLU A 20 -29.26 4.50 15.26
CA GLU A 20 -29.72 3.11 15.29
C GLU A 20 -28.99 2.26 14.22
N LYS A 21 -28.88 2.79 12.98
CA LYS A 21 -28.18 2.09 11.90
C LYS A 21 -26.68 1.96 12.16
N ILE A 22 -26.05 2.97 12.76
CA ILE A 22 -24.63 2.89 13.16
C ILE A 22 -24.43 1.85 14.27
N GLN A 23 -25.34 1.75 15.24
CA GLN A 23 -25.30 0.73 16.27
C GLN A 23 -25.43 -0.68 15.67
N GLU A 24 -26.38 -0.89 14.76
CA GLU A 24 -26.55 -2.15 14.04
C GLU A 24 -25.28 -2.54 13.26
N MET A 25 -24.70 -1.60 12.52
CA MET A 25 -23.44 -1.81 11.79
C MET A 25 -22.29 -2.19 12.74
N ASN A 26 -22.13 -1.48 13.86
CA ASN A 26 -21.09 -1.78 14.85
C ASN A 26 -21.28 -3.16 15.49
N GLN A 27 -22.52 -3.51 15.84
CA GLN A 27 -22.83 -4.83 16.37
C GLN A 27 -22.44 -5.93 15.37
N LEU A 28 -22.87 -5.80 14.11
CA LEU A 28 -22.50 -6.71 13.03
C LEU A 28 -20.98 -6.80 12.84
N PHE A 29 -20.28 -5.65 12.82
CA PHE A 29 -18.84 -5.58 12.64
C PHE A 29 -18.11 -6.45 13.66
N TRP A 30 -18.47 -6.36 14.94
CA TRP A 30 -17.82 -7.13 16.00
C TRP A 30 -18.29 -8.59 16.06
N THR A 31 -19.58 -8.85 15.86
CA THR A 31 -20.13 -10.20 15.88
C THR A 31 -19.55 -11.07 14.78
N GLU A 32 -19.54 -10.58 13.54
CA GLU A 32 -19.06 -11.36 12.39
C GLU A 32 -17.54 -11.55 12.44
N ARG A 33 -16.80 -10.52 12.87
CA ARG A 33 -15.35 -10.66 13.04
C ARG A 33 -14.96 -11.72 14.06
N LEU A 34 -15.67 -11.77 15.18
CA LEU A 34 -15.48 -12.80 16.19
C LEU A 34 -15.77 -14.20 15.62
N LYS A 35 -16.84 -14.36 14.85
CA LYS A 35 -17.17 -15.64 14.18
C LYS A 35 -16.07 -16.06 13.21
N ILE A 36 -15.49 -15.13 12.46
CA ILE A 36 -14.36 -15.41 11.56
C ILE A 36 -13.14 -15.83 12.37
N ALA A 37 -12.84 -15.15 13.48
CA ALA A 37 -11.73 -15.50 14.37
C ALA A 37 -11.87 -16.91 14.99
N ASP A 38 -13.07 -17.24 15.49
CA ASP A 38 -13.39 -18.56 16.03
C ASP A 38 -13.23 -19.64 14.93
N TRP A 39 -13.83 -19.41 13.75
CA TRP A 39 -13.73 -20.33 12.62
C TRP A 39 -12.28 -20.52 12.12
N ALA A 40 -11.49 -19.43 12.04
CA ALA A 40 -10.10 -19.49 11.62
C ALA A 40 -9.27 -20.35 12.59
N LYS A 41 -9.50 -20.19 13.90
CA LYS A 41 -8.85 -20.99 14.94
C LYS A 41 -9.19 -22.47 14.78
N GLU A 42 -10.46 -22.81 14.57
CA GLU A 42 -10.91 -24.19 14.32
C GLU A 42 -10.35 -24.78 13.03
N ALA A 43 -10.19 -23.96 11.99
CA ALA A 43 -9.61 -24.35 10.71
C ALA A 43 -8.08 -24.50 10.74
N GLY A 44 -7.43 -24.23 11.88
CA GLY A 44 -5.96 -24.27 12.02
C GLY A 44 -5.23 -23.04 11.49
N LEU A 45 -5.97 -21.98 11.13
CA LEU A 45 -5.49 -20.65 10.72
C LEU A 45 -5.21 -19.79 11.96
N TYR A 46 -4.28 -20.26 12.81
CA TYR A 46 -4.06 -19.67 14.13
C TYR A 46 -3.53 -18.23 14.09
N ARG A 47 -2.79 -17.86 13.04
CA ARG A 47 -2.34 -16.48 12.85
C ARG A 47 -3.55 -15.57 12.59
N GLU A 48 -4.32 -15.90 11.56
CA GLU A 48 -5.52 -15.15 11.14
C GLU A 48 -6.54 -15.00 12.29
N ALA A 49 -6.74 -16.07 13.06
CA ALA A 49 -7.58 -16.01 14.24
C ALA A 49 -7.05 -15.01 15.29
N ARG A 50 -5.75 -15.09 15.60
CA ARG A 50 -5.09 -14.21 16.57
C ARG A 50 -5.20 -12.75 16.17
N GLU A 51 -4.94 -12.43 14.91
CA GLU A 51 -5.01 -11.07 14.36
C GLU A 51 -6.38 -10.45 14.61
N HIS A 52 -7.45 -11.19 14.31
CA HIS A 52 -8.80 -10.72 14.57
C HIS A 52 -9.07 -10.48 16.06
N TYR A 53 -8.62 -11.39 16.95
CA TYR A 53 -8.78 -11.18 18.39
C TYR A 53 -7.98 -9.97 18.89
N GLU A 54 -6.73 -9.81 18.47
CA GLU A 54 -5.87 -8.69 18.88
C GLU A 54 -6.44 -7.36 18.38
N PHE A 55 -6.92 -7.32 17.14
CA PHE A 55 -7.62 -6.15 16.61
C PHE A 55 -8.82 -5.79 17.49
N MET A 56 -9.65 -6.77 17.86
CA MET A 56 -10.81 -6.55 18.72
C MET A 56 -10.40 -6.02 20.10
N VAL A 57 -9.35 -6.57 20.70
CA VAL A 57 -8.84 -6.10 22.00
C VAL A 57 -8.33 -4.66 21.92
N LYS A 58 -7.61 -4.32 20.85
CA LYS A 58 -7.04 -2.99 20.61
C LYS A 58 -8.12 -1.94 20.33
N ASN A 59 -9.12 -2.26 19.50
CA ASN A 59 -10.02 -1.28 18.92
C ASN A 59 -11.39 -1.18 19.60
N ILE A 60 -11.78 -2.17 20.43
CA ILE A 60 -13.01 -2.07 21.21
C ILE A 60 -12.73 -1.30 22.52
N PRO A 61 -13.40 -0.15 22.76
CA PRO A 61 -13.19 0.63 23.98
C PRO A 61 -13.86 -0.02 25.20
N GLY A 62 -13.32 0.27 26.39
CA GLY A 62 -13.92 -0.09 27.68
C GLY A 62 -14.15 -1.60 27.90
N SER A 63 -15.13 -1.91 28.76
CA SER A 63 -15.50 -3.27 29.19
C SER A 63 -16.57 -3.89 28.30
N HIS A 64 -16.26 -4.10 27.01
CA HIS A 64 -17.20 -4.68 26.05
C HIS A 64 -17.19 -6.22 26.06
N PRO A 65 -18.33 -6.93 25.95
CA PRO A 65 -18.38 -8.41 25.95
C PRO A 65 -17.49 -9.07 24.88
N TYR A 66 -17.53 -8.56 23.64
CA TYR A 66 -16.65 -9.05 22.57
C TYR A 66 -15.16 -8.84 22.84
N LYS A 67 -14.78 -7.75 23.51
CA LYS A 67 -13.40 -7.50 23.93
C LYS A 67 -12.97 -8.55 24.96
N ALA A 68 -13.78 -8.77 25.99
CA ALA A 68 -13.51 -9.76 27.02
C ALA A 68 -13.38 -11.18 26.43
N ARG A 69 -14.29 -11.55 25.51
CA ARG A 69 -14.18 -12.85 24.80
C ARG A 69 -12.91 -12.94 23.95
N ALA A 70 -12.57 -11.90 23.18
CA ALA A 70 -11.33 -11.89 22.41
C ALA A 70 -10.08 -11.99 23.30
N SER A 71 -10.02 -11.23 24.40
CA SER A 71 -8.95 -11.31 25.40
C SER A 71 -8.83 -12.72 25.99
N ASN A 72 -9.94 -13.36 26.33
CA ASN A 72 -9.94 -14.73 26.85
C ASN A 72 -9.43 -15.73 25.81
N GLN A 73 -9.78 -15.56 24.54
CA GLN A 73 -9.24 -16.39 23.47
C GLN A 73 -7.73 -16.23 23.35
N LEU A 74 -7.20 -15.01 23.54
CA LEU A 74 -5.76 -14.71 23.52
C LEU A 74 -4.97 -15.29 24.70
N VAL A 75 -5.62 -15.86 25.72
CA VAL A 75 -4.94 -16.56 26.82
C VAL A 75 -4.41 -17.91 26.31
N GLY A 76 -3.10 -18.13 26.45
CA GLY A 76 -2.43 -19.38 26.11
C GLY A 76 -1.29 -19.22 25.10
N PRO A 77 -0.64 -20.33 24.69
CA PRO A 77 0.58 -20.28 23.90
C PRO A 77 0.30 -20.07 22.39
N TRP A 78 -0.18 -18.89 22.01
CA TRP A 78 -0.40 -18.52 20.60
C TRP A 78 0.89 -18.50 19.77
N LYS A 79 1.99 -17.99 20.34
CA LYS A 79 3.31 -17.88 19.68
C LYS A 79 3.90 -19.23 19.22
N LYS A 80 3.38 -20.36 19.71
CA LYS A 80 3.91 -21.70 19.41
C LYS A 80 3.06 -22.47 18.39
N GLN A 81 1.98 -21.90 17.88
CA GLN A 81 1.07 -22.59 16.97
C GLN A 81 1.33 -22.17 15.52
N PRO A 82 2.06 -22.97 14.72
CA PRO A 82 2.20 -22.69 13.30
C PRO A 82 0.84 -22.79 12.61
N ASN A 83 0.65 -22.03 11.52
CA ASN A 83 -0.52 -22.21 10.67
C ASN A 83 -0.50 -23.64 10.09
N LYS A 84 -1.52 -24.45 10.42
CA LYS A 84 -1.62 -25.86 10.00
C LYS A 84 -2.64 -26.06 8.88
N ALA A 85 -3.29 -24.98 8.44
CA ALA A 85 -4.39 -25.06 7.50
C ALA A 85 -3.90 -25.39 6.08
N ALA A 86 -4.68 -26.18 5.36
CA ALA A 86 -4.47 -26.41 3.93
C ALA A 86 -4.79 -25.14 3.12
N GLU A 87 -4.21 -25.02 1.92
CA GLU A 87 -4.45 -23.89 0.99
C GLU A 87 -5.95 -23.65 0.71
N ALA A 88 -6.75 -24.72 0.66
CA ALA A 88 -8.20 -24.61 0.49
C ALA A 88 -8.88 -23.82 1.62
N LYS A 89 -8.38 -23.92 2.86
CA LYS A 89 -8.90 -23.16 4.01
C LYS A 89 -8.49 -21.70 3.96
N GLN A 90 -7.30 -21.40 3.46
CA GLN A 90 -6.90 -20.01 3.17
C GLN A 90 -7.82 -19.36 2.11
N LYS A 91 -8.14 -20.09 1.04
CA LYS A 91 -9.12 -19.64 0.03
C LYS A 91 -10.51 -19.44 0.61
N GLU A 92 -10.95 -20.30 1.52
CA GLU A 92 -12.24 -20.15 2.23
C GLU A 92 -12.24 -18.92 3.15
N TYR A 93 -11.15 -18.70 3.89
CA TYR A 93 -10.95 -17.52 4.74
C TYR A 93 -11.07 -16.22 3.96
N ALA A 94 -10.35 -16.11 2.84
CA ALA A 94 -10.41 -14.92 1.97
C ALA A 94 -11.84 -14.61 1.49
N LYS A 95 -12.63 -15.64 1.14
CA LYS A 95 -14.05 -15.48 0.77
C LYS A 95 -14.91 -14.99 1.93
N ARG A 96 -14.68 -15.49 3.15
CA ARG A 96 -15.39 -15.06 4.36
C ARG A 96 -15.09 -13.60 4.69
N LEU A 97 -13.82 -13.19 4.57
CA LEU A 97 -13.42 -11.79 4.74
C LEU A 97 -14.10 -10.86 3.73
N ASP A 98 -14.09 -11.21 2.44
CA ASP A 98 -14.76 -10.43 1.40
C ASP A 98 -16.25 -10.24 1.70
N ALA A 99 -16.96 -11.31 2.03
CA ALA A 99 -18.38 -11.26 2.39
C ALA A 99 -18.64 -10.41 3.64
N TYR A 100 -17.78 -10.54 4.66
CA TYR A 100 -17.87 -9.75 5.90
C TYR A 100 -17.72 -8.26 5.65
N TYR A 101 -16.64 -7.85 4.98
CA TYR A 101 -16.35 -6.44 4.71
C TYR A 101 -17.41 -5.79 3.81
N ARG A 102 -17.86 -6.52 2.79
CA ARG A 102 -18.99 -6.09 1.96
C ARG A 102 -20.25 -5.87 2.79
N SER A 103 -20.58 -6.83 3.66
CA SER A 103 -21.78 -6.75 4.51
C SER A 103 -21.74 -5.54 5.44
N VAL A 104 -20.59 -5.25 6.08
CA VAL A 104 -20.39 -4.06 6.91
C VAL A 104 -20.55 -2.78 6.09
N ALA A 105 -19.93 -2.73 4.91
CA ALA A 105 -20.02 -1.58 4.01
C ALA A 105 -21.47 -1.29 3.59
N ASP A 106 -22.25 -2.31 3.27
CA ASP A 106 -23.67 -2.15 2.90
C ASP A 106 -24.47 -1.44 4.01
N ARG A 107 -24.25 -1.80 5.30
CA ARG A 107 -24.94 -1.14 6.44
C ARG A 107 -24.44 0.28 6.67
N CYS A 108 -23.14 0.52 6.46
CA CYS A 108 -22.57 1.87 6.50
C CYS A 108 -23.19 2.75 5.40
N PHE A 109 -23.44 2.18 4.22
CA PHE A 109 -24.08 2.89 3.11
C PHE A 109 -25.57 3.18 3.38
N GLU A 110 -26.28 2.29 4.07
CA GLU A 110 -27.64 2.57 4.55
C GLU A 110 -27.66 3.75 5.53
N ALA A 111 -26.72 3.82 6.47
CA ALA A 111 -26.57 4.96 7.37
C ALA A 111 -26.31 6.26 6.60
N TYR A 112 -25.48 6.22 5.55
CA TYR A 112 -25.28 7.32 4.64
C TYR A 112 -26.59 7.81 4.00
N ARG A 113 -27.43 6.90 3.47
CA ARG A 113 -28.70 7.27 2.83
C ARG A 113 -29.65 7.96 3.82
N ILE A 114 -29.75 7.43 5.04
CA ILE A 114 -30.54 8.03 6.12
C ILE A 114 -30.03 9.45 6.41
N ALA A 115 -28.73 9.59 6.68
CA ALA A 115 -28.11 10.88 6.98
C ALA A 115 -28.31 11.91 5.86
N LYS A 116 -28.07 11.51 4.60
CA LYS A 116 -28.27 12.36 3.41
C LYS A 116 -29.73 12.82 3.29
N SER A 117 -30.68 11.91 3.44
CA SER A 117 -32.12 12.24 3.33
C SER A 117 -32.61 13.13 4.47
N GLY A 118 -31.96 13.06 5.64
CA GLY A 118 -32.29 13.87 6.81
C GLY A 118 -31.53 15.19 6.92
N GLY A 119 -30.70 15.55 5.94
CA GLY A 119 -29.91 16.79 5.98
C GLY A 119 -28.71 16.77 6.94
N LEU A 120 -28.26 15.58 7.37
CA LEU A 120 -27.10 15.38 8.25
C LEU A 120 -25.82 15.30 7.41
N ALA A 121 -25.34 16.46 6.94
CA ALA A 121 -24.31 16.55 5.90
C ALA A 121 -22.95 15.96 6.33
N GLU A 122 -22.54 16.17 7.58
CA GLU A 122 -21.26 15.66 8.10
C GLU A 122 -21.30 14.13 8.21
N GLU A 123 -22.35 13.59 8.83
CA GLU A 123 -22.57 12.16 9.00
C GLU A 123 -22.67 11.42 7.67
N ALA A 124 -23.36 12.02 6.69
CA ALA A 124 -23.43 11.50 5.34
C ALA A 124 -22.04 11.42 4.71
N ARG A 125 -21.24 12.49 4.79
CA ARG A 125 -19.86 12.50 4.28
C ARG A 125 -19.00 11.41 4.94
N THR A 126 -19.07 11.31 6.27
CA THR A 126 -18.33 10.32 7.04
C THR A 126 -18.72 8.89 6.66
N CYS A 127 -20.01 8.58 6.56
CA CYS A 127 -20.47 7.24 6.21
C CYS A 127 -20.16 6.85 4.77
N LEU A 128 -20.24 7.80 3.83
CA LEU A 128 -19.84 7.53 2.45
C LEU A 128 -18.34 7.20 2.35
N GLY A 129 -17.50 7.93 3.08
CA GLY A 129 -16.07 7.63 3.22
C GLY A 129 -15.82 6.25 3.83
N LYS A 130 -16.42 5.98 5.00
CA LYS A 130 -16.28 4.68 5.69
C LYS A 130 -16.80 3.50 4.88
N THR A 131 -17.85 3.68 4.09
CA THR A 131 -18.37 2.62 3.21
C THR A 131 -17.29 2.12 2.26
N VAL A 132 -16.53 3.04 1.64
CA VAL A 132 -15.43 2.63 0.75
C VAL A 132 -14.21 2.14 1.51
N GLU A 133 -13.98 2.58 2.76
CA GLU A 133 -12.93 2.00 3.61
C GLU A 133 -13.24 0.54 4.00
N PHE A 134 -14.51 0.26 4.34
CA PHE A 134 -14.98 -1.10 4.62
C PHE A 134 -14.98 -1.96 3.36
N TYR A 135 -15.40 -1.44 2.21
CA TYR A 135 -15.36 -2.19 0.96
C TYR A 135 -14.99 -1.32 -0.23
N LEU A 136 -13.74 -1.45 -0.69
CA LEU A 136 -13.14 -0.55 -1.68
C LEU A 136 -13.91 -0.51 -3.00
N ALA A 137 -14.53 -1.61 -3.41
CA ALA A 137 -15.26 -1.70 -4.67
C ALA A 137 -16.78 -1.47 -4.53
N HIS A 138 -17.26 -0.92 -3.39
CA HIS A 138 -18.70 -0.78 -3.14
C HIS A 138 -19.41 0.06 -4.22
N PRO A 139 -20.23 -0.56 -5.11
CA PRO A 139 -20.63 0.06 -6.37
C PRO A 139 -21.50 1.30 -6.19
N ALA A 140 -22.47 1.24 -5.26
CA ALA A 140 -23.35 2.37 -5.01
C ALA A 140 -22.62 3.54 -4.33
N ALA A 141 -21.55 3.26 -3.56
CA ALA A 141 -20.80 4.31 -2.88
C ALA A 141 -19.86 5.02 -3.87
N ARG A 142 -19.22 4.25 -4.76
CA ARG A 142 -18.43 4.80 -5.88
C ARG A 142 -19.29 5.68 -6.80
N LYS A 143 -20.52 5.24 -7.11
CA LYS A 143 -21.48 6.07 -7.87
C LYS A 143 -21.82 7.38 -7.16
N GLU A 144 -22.11 7.35 -5.86
CA GLU A 144 -22.39 8.56 -5.07
C GLU A 144 -21.19 9.50 -4.94
N ARG A 145 -19.97 8.96 -4.96
CA ARG A 145 -18.72 9.75 -5.01
C ARG A 145 -18.44 10.32 -6.41
N GLY A 146 -19.24 9.98 -7.41
CA GLY A 146 -18.98 10.36 -8.80
C GLY A 146 -17.69 9.76 -9.33
N GLU A 147 -17.35 8.54 -8.90
CA GLU A 147 -16.14 7.84 -9.30
C GLU A 147 -16.43 6.74 -10.32
N GLU A 148 -15.50 6.55 -11.24
CA GLU A 148 -15.53 5.48 -12.22
C GLU A 148 -14.23 4.68 -12.16
N ARG A 149 -14.35 3.37 -12.41
CA ARG A 149 -13.17 2.51 -12.47
C ARG A 149 -12.49 2.68 -13.83
N VAL A 150 -11.21 2.99 -13.80
CA VAL A 150 -10.33 3.11 -14.95
C VAL A 150 -9.22 2.08 -14.84
N GLU A 151 -8.88 1.47 -15.96
CA GLU A 151 -7.75 0.56 -16.07
C GLU A 151 -6.44 1.26 -15.62
N GLY A 152 -5.66 0.62 -14.75
CA GLY A 152 -4.42 1.17 -14.18
C GLY A 152 -4.55 2.25 -13.11
N PHE A 153 -5.59 3.08 -13.13
CA PHE A 153 -5.81 4.10 -12.08
C PHE A 153 -6.83 3.72 -11.01
N GLY A 154 -7.52 2.59 -11.15
CA GLY A 154 -8.50 2.15 -10.17
C GLY A 154 -9.73 3.06 -10.17
N TRP A 155 -10.26 3.40 -8.99
CA TRP A 155 -11.42 4.28 -8.88
C TRP A 155 -10.98 5.75 -8.83
N VAL A 156 -11.33 6.51 -9.85
CA VAL A 156 -10.98 7.94 -9.98
C VAL A 156 -12.24 8.80 -10.15
N PRO A 157 -12.20 10.10 -9.82
CA PRO A 157 -13.29 11.02 -10.14
C PRO A 157 -13.67 10.94 -11.61
N LYS A 158 -14.96 11.04 -11.94
CA LYS A 158 -15.46 10.91 -13.32
C LYS A 158 -14.77 11.86 -14.31
N ALA A 159 -14.51 13.11 -13.91
CA ALA A 159 -13.80 14.07 -14.74
C ALA A 159 -12.38 13.59 -15.12
N ASP A 160 -11.70 12.90 -14.21
CA ASP A 160 -10.39 12.31 -14.46
C ASP A 160 -10.47 11.02 -15.27
N ALA A 161 -11.59 10.29 -15.18
CA ALA A 161 -11.80 9.05 -15.90
C ALA A 161 -11.82 9.26 -17.42
N ASP A 162 -12.46 10.34 -17.86
CA ASP A 162 -12.55 10.68 -19.29
C ASP A 162 -11.16 11.08 -19.84
N LEU A 163 -10.40 11.89 -19.10
CA LEU A 163 -9.00 12.20 -19.43
C LEU A 163 -8.14 10.93 -19.50
N SER A 164 -8.30 10.03 -18.54
CA SER A 164 -7.51 8.81 -18.45
C SER A 164 -7.80 7.82 -19.59
N ARG A 165 -9.04 7.80 -20.09
CA ARG A 165 -9.44 6.98 -21.26
C ARG A 165 -8.95 7.59 -22.57
N ALA A 166 -8.82 8.91 -22.62
CA ALA A 166 -8.25 9.63 -23.75
C ALA A 166 -6.71 9.59 -23.77
N ALA A 167 -6.09 8.70 -23.00
CA ALA A 167 -4.64 8.54 -22.94
C ALA A 167 -4.05 8.42 -24.33
N VAL A 168 -3.08 9.28 -24.62
CA VAL A 168 -2.37 9.24 -25.89
C VAL A 168 -1.26 8.21 -25.80
N PRO A 169 -1.06 7.37 -26.84
CA PRO A 169 0.16 6.60 -26.96
C PRO A 169 1.36 7.54 -26.92
N ALA A 170 2.49 7.10 -26.37
CA ALA A 170 3.74 7.84 -26.51
C ALA A 170 4.10 7.94 -28.02
N GLY A 171 3.84 9.11 -28.61
CA GLY A 171 4.26 9.48 -29.97
C GLY A 171 5.60 10.22 -29.97
N PRO A 172 6.11 10.63 -31.15
CA PRO A 172 7.31 11.46 -31.23
C PRO A 172 7.12 12.74 -30.39
N PRO A 173 7.94 12.98 -29.34
CA PRO A 173 7.73 14.10 -28.43
C PRO A 173 7.67 15.46 -29.15
N ASP A 174 8.45 15.63 -30.22
CA ASP A 174 8.54 16.85 -31.04
C ASP A 174 7.17 17.31 -31.60
N GLU A 175 6.25 16.38 -31.86
CA GLU A 175 4.93 16.70 -32.40
C GLU A 175 3.98 17.18 -31.30
N LEU A 176 4.06 16.55 -30.13
CA LEU A 176 3.19 16.80 -28.98
C LEU A 176 3.62 18.00 -28.14
N GLU A 177 4.90 18.38 -28.19
CA GLU A 177 5.48 19.46 -27.39
C GLU A 177 4.81 20.82 -27.64
N LYS A 178 4.26 21.02 -28.85
CA LYS A 178 3.48 22.22 -29.21
C LYS A 178 2.24 22.42 -28.33
N ASP A 179 1.75 21.34 -27.71
CA ASP A 179 0.58 21.35 -26.85
C ASP A 179 0.90 21.42 -25.36
N ASP A 180 2.17 21.40 -24.93
CA ASP A 180 2.55 21.39 -23.50
C ASP A 180 1.91 22.50 -22.68
N ALA A 181 1.75 23.69 -23.26
CA ALA A 181 1.06 24.82 -22.60
C ALA A 181 -0.40 24.51 -22.24
N LYS A 182 -1.07 23.62 -22.98
CA LYS A 182 -2.44 23.16 -22.67
C LYS A 182 -2.48 22.17 -21.51
N HIS A 183 -1.35 21.52 -21.20
CA HIS A 183 -1.23 20.44 -20.22
C HIS A 183 -0.47 20.84 -18.94
N GLU A 184 -0.21 22.15 -18.73
CA GLU A 184 0.57 22.68 -17.61
C GLU A 184 -0.12 22.62 -16.22
N THR A 185 -1.40 22.24 -16.20
CA THR A 185 -2.21 22.15 -14.98
C THR A 185 -2.67 20.72 -14.75
N TRP A 186 -2.82 20.32 -13.49
CA TRP A 186 -3.28 18.97 -13.16
C TRP A 186 -4.65 18.60 -13.76
N GLY A 187 -5.55 19.58 -13.90
CA GLY A 187 -6.88 19.38 -14.50
C GLY A 187 -6.83 19.10 -16.00
N THR A 188 -5.72 19.45 -16.67
CA THR A 188 -5.49 19.20 -18.09
C THR A 188 -4.22 18.38 -18.32
N ALA A 189 -3.69 17.73 -17.29
CA ALA A 189 -2.43 16.99 -17.34
C ALA A 189 -2.38 15.99 -18.50
N TRP A 190 -1.17 15.74 -19.01
CA TRP A 190 -0.94 14.64 -19.94
C TRP A 190 -1.35 13.32 -19.29
N VAL A 191 -1.99 12.45 -20.07
CA VAL A 191 -2.09 11.03 -19.77
C VAL A 191 -1.43 10.27 -20.91
N VAL A 192 -0.27 9.70 -20.64
CA VAL A 192 0.54 8.97 -21.61
C VAL A 192 0.59 7.49 -21.24
N ARG A 193 0.53 6.63 -22.26
CA ARG A 193 0.49 5.17 -22.09
C ARG A 193 1.71 4.51 -22.74
N SER A 194 2.26 3.52 -22.04
CA SER A 194 3.24 2.55 -22.56
C SER A 194 2.65 1.13 -22.46
N LYS A 195 3.47 0.08 -22.67
CA LYS A 195 3.00 -1.31 -22.62
C LYS A 195 2.50 -1.68 -21.22
N HIS A 196 3.23 -1.31 -20.18
CA HIS A 196 2.94 -1.71 -18.82
C HIS A 196 2.48 -0.56 -17.92
N TYR A 197 2.61 0.71 -18.33
CA TYR A 197 2.26 1.86 -17.49
C TYR A 197 1.25 2.82 -18.13
N LEU A 198 0.53 3.49 -17.23
CA LEU A 198 -0.27 4.67 -17.52
C LEU A 198 0.22 5.80 -16.60
N LEU A 199 0.77 6.85 -17.19
CA LEU A 199 1.33 7.99 -16.46
C LEU A 199 0.45 9.22 -16.66
N ARG A 200 0.01 9.83 -15.55
CA ARG A 200 -0.61 11.16 -15.54
C ARG A 200 0.35 12.18 -14.98
N THR A 201 0.62 13.25 -15.72
CA THR A 201 1.61 14.27 -15.32
C THR A 201 1.37 15.64 -15.95
N ASP A 202 1.65 16.71 -15.20
CA ASP A 202 1.69 18.10 -15.69
C ASP A 202 3.13 18.57 -16.00
N LEU A 203 4.05 17.61 -16.20
CA LEU A 203 5.37 17.83 -16.77
C LEU A 203 5.30 17.98 -18.30
N PRO A 204 6.26 18.66 -18.94
CA PRO A 204 6.40 18.67 -20.40
C PRO A 204 6.45 17.27 -21.01
N ILE A 205 5.91 17.10 -22.22
CA ILE A 205 5.72 15.78 -22.83
C ILE A 205 7.03 14.99 -23.01
N ARG A 206 8.14 15.66 -23.35
CA ARG A 206 9.47 15.01 -23.46
C ARG A 206 9.85 14.31 -22.17
N ARG A 207 9.68 15.00 -21.05
CA ARG A 207 9.95 14.47 -19.72
C ARG A 207 8.96 13.37 -19.34
N ALA A 208 7.68 13.52 -19.68
CA ALA A 208 6.68 12.47 -19.47
C ALA A 208 7.04 11.16 -20.21
N VAL A 209 7.54 11.27 -21.45
CA VAL A 209 8.03 10.11 -22.22
C VAL A 209 9.29 9.52 -21.59
N ALA A 210 10.26 10.33 -21.17
CA ALA A 210 11.46 9.85 -20.47
C ALA A 210 11.13 9.11 -19.16
N VAL A 211 10.12 9.57 -18.43
CA VAL A 211 9.59 8.88 -17.24
C VAL A 211 8.99 7.53 -17.63
N LEU A 212 8.14 7.47 -18.65
CA LEU A 212 7.56 6.20 -19.10
C LEU A 212 8.64 5.19 -19.53
N GLU A 213 9.66 5.64 -20.27
CA GLU A 213 10.78 4.78 -20.65
C GLU A 213 11.54 4.22 -19.45
N LEU A 214 11.76 5.04 -18.42
CA LEU A 214 12.38 4.62 -17.17
C LEU A 214 11.50 3.60 -16.41
N LEU A 215 10.18 3.77 -16.43
CA LEU A 215 9.24 2.84 -15.81
C LEU A 215 9.20 1.49 -16.53
N GLU A 216 9.21 1.46 -17.87
CA GLU A 216 9.31 0.23 -18.65
C GLU A 216 10.61 -0.53 -18.34
N LYS A 217 11.73 0.20 -18.29
CA LYS A 217 13.03 -0.31 -17.88
C LYS A 217 13.03 -0.91 -16.46
N LEU A 218 12.32 -0.29 -15.53
CA LEU A 218 12.12 -0.83 -14.18
C LEU A 218 11.30 -2.13 -14.21
N TYR A 219 10.21 -2.16 -14.97
CA TYR A 219 9.37 -3.35 -15.08
C TYR A 219 10.14 -4.54 -15.62
N ASP A 220 10.90 -4.36 -16.71
CA ASP A 220 11.74 -5.41 -17.27
C ASP A 220 12.78 -5.91 -16.25
N ALA A 221 13.41 -4.99 -15.50
CA ALA A 221 14.36 -5.35 -14.44
C ALA A 221 13.69 -6.13 -13.31
N LEU A 222 12.48 -5.75 -12.88
CA LEU A 222 11.70 -6.43 -11.83
C LEU A 222 11.28 -7.83 -12.25
N VAL A 223 10.73 -7.99 -13.45
CA VAL A 223 10.30 -9.29 -13.99
C VAL A 223 11.49 -10.23 -14.12
N ALA A 224 12.58 -9.77 -14.74
CA ALA A 224 13.80 -10.55 -14.88
C ALA A 224 14.40 -10.91 -13.51
N TRP A 225 14.40 -9.99 -12.55
CA TRP A 225 14.91 -10.25 -11.21
C TRP A 225 14.07 -11.30 -10.46
N CYS A 226 12.75 -11.32 -10.64
CA CYS A 226 11.86 -12.27 -9.96
C CYS A 226 11.92 -13.70 -10.51
N GLU A 227 12.49 -13.93 -11.68
CA GLU A 227 12.65 -15.27 -12.31
C GLU A 227 11.34 -16.08 -12.37
N GLY A 228 10.20 -15.41 -12.62
CA GLY A 228 8.87 -16.05 -12.69
C GLY A 228 8.26 -16.46 -11.34
N THR A 229 8.89 -16.09 -10.22
CA THR A 229 8.35 -16.39 -8.87
C THR A 229 7.03 -15.66 -8.62
N PHE A 230 6.95 -14.41 -9.08
CA PHE A 230 5.76 -13.57 -8.99
C PHE A 230 4.90 -13.69 -10.25
N THR A 231 3.59 -13.45 -10.11
CA THR A 231 2.72 -13.33 -11.29
C THR A 231 2.89 -11.92 -11.82
N GLU A 232 3.11 -11.75 -13.12
CA GLU A 232 3.18 -10.41 -13.70
C GLU A 232 1.90 -9.62 -13.39
N PRO A 233 2.02 -8.39 -12.83
CA PRO A 233 0.86 -7.54 -12.61
C PRO A 233 0.08 -7.33 -13.91
N ALA A 234 -1.25 -7.33 -13.83
CA ALA A 234 -2.09 -6.98 -14.97
C ALA A 234 -1.87 -5.50 -15.34
N PRO A 235 -1.36 -5.20 -16.54
CA PRO A 235 -1.15 -3.82 -16.98
C PRO A 235 -2.47 -3.14 -17.38
N PRO A 236 -2.47 -1.80 -17.53
CA PRO A 236 -1.38 -0.89 -17.17
C PRO A 236 -1.28 -0.63 -15.66
N LEU A 237 -0.09 -0.27 -15.18
CA LEU A 237 0.22 0.18 -13.84
C LEU A 237 0.14 1.71 -13.78
N GLY A 238 -0.66 2.25 -12.85
CA GLY A 238 -0.91 3.69 -12.77
C GLY A 238 0.16 4.46 -11.98
N VAL A 239 0.62 5.57 -12.55
CA VAL A 239 1.52 6.52 -11.91
C VAL A 239 0.99 7.95 -12.08
N TYR A 240 0.90 8.69 -10.98
CA TYR A 240 0.65 10.12 -10.95
C TYR A 240 1.94 10.83 -10.58
N PHE A 241 2.48 11.62 -11.51
CA PHE A 241 3.72 12.35 -11.32
C PHE A 241 3.49 13.86 -11.41
N PHE A 242 3.53 14.52 -10.26
CA PHE A 242 3.14 15.92 -10.13
C PHE A 242 4.36 16.85 -10.25
N ARG A 243 4.27 17.88 -11.08
CA ARG A 243 5.22 18.99 -11.08
C ARG A 243 5.10 19.85 -9.82
N LYS A 244 3.89 20.00 -9.28
CA LYS A 244 3.59 20.91 -8.16
C LYS A 244 3.18 20.14 -6.90
N THR A 245 3.83 20.42 -5.77
CA THR A 245 3.48 19.85 -4.46
C THR A 245 2.00 20.07 -4.10
N ARG A 246 1.44 21.23 -4.42
CA ARG A 246 0.03 21.56 -4.15
C ARG A 246 -0.94 20.56 -4.78
N ASP A 247 -0.65 20.11 -5.99
CA ASP A 247 -1.55 19.21 -6.72
C ASP A 247 -1.44 17.78 -6.17
N LEU A 248 -0.24 17.33 -5.77
CA LEU A 248 -0.06 16.10 -4.98
C LEU A 248 -0.85 16.15 -3.67
N GLU A 249 -0.77 17.25 -2.92
CA GLU A 249 -1.48 17.41 -1.65
C GLU A 249 -3.01 17.41 -1.85
N ALA A 250 -3.50 18.03 -2.92
CA ALA A 250 -4.91 18.04 -3.27
C ALA A 250 -5.43 16.64 -3.62
N GLU A 251 -4.68 15.83 -4.37
CA GLU A 251 -5.03 14.43 -4.63
C GLU A 251 -4.94 13.59 -3.37
N ARG A 252 -3.87 13.75 -2.58
CA ARG A 252 -3.67 13.03 -1.32
C ARG A 252 -4.82 13.27 -0.34
N ALA A 253 -5.33 14.50 -0.23
CA ALA A 253 -6.44 14.84 0.65
C ALA A 253 -7.75 14.11 0.32
N ARG A 254 -7.89 13.55 -0.90
CA ARG A 254 -9.04 12.75 -1.33
C ARG A 254 -8.87 11.25 -1.05
N LEU A 255 -7.64 10.82 -0.74
CA LEU A 255 -7.29 9.43 -0.57
C LEU A 255 -7.32 9.04 0.92
N PRO A 256 -8.20 8.11 1.32
CA PRO A 256 -8.26 7.66 2.71
C PRO A 256 -6.96 6.95 3.10
N GLY A 257 -6.33 7.39 4.19
CA GLY A 257 -5.14 6.75 4.76
C GLY A 257 -3.80 7.17 4.15
N ALA A 258 -3.75 8.11 3.22
CA ALA A 258 -2.50 8.58 2.61
C ALA A 258 -1.70 9.52 3.56
N ARG A 259 -0.53 9.06 4.02
CA ARG A 259 0.28 9.75 5.06
C ARG A 259 1.48 10.55 4.53
N SER A 260 2.12 10.11 3.44
CA SER A 260 3.33 10.76 2.90
C SER A 260 3.01 12.01 2.10
N THR A 261 3.83 13.05 2.22
CA THR A 261 3.68 14.33 1.49
C THR A 261 4.56 14.43 0.24
N VAL A 262 5.36 13.40 -0.04
CA VAL A 262 6.44 13.48 -1.02
C VAL A 262 6.27 12.45 -2.14
N ALA A 263 6.20 11.18 -1.76
CA ALA A 263 5.94 10.07 -2.65
C ALA A 263 5.26 8.94 -1.86
N PHE A 264 4.34 8.21 -2.48
CA PHE A 264 3.76 7.00 -1.91
C PHE A 264 3.07 6.14 -2.98
N TYR A 265 3.20 4.83 -2.82
CA TYR A 265 2.28 3.85 -3.41
C TYR A 265 1.02 3.74 -2.56
N HIS A 266 -0.14 3.92 -3.19
CA HIS A 266 -1.43 3.79 -2.53
C HIS A 266 -2.09 2.45 -2.90
N GLN A 267 -1.88 1.43 -2.05
CA GLN A 267 -2.35 0.06 -2.31
C GLN A 267 -3.85 -0.09 -2.59
N PHE A 268 -4.69 0.85 -2.15
CA PHE A 268 -6.14 0.76 -2.37
C PHE A 268 -6.55 1.19 -3.77
N THR A 269 -5.79 2.08 -4.39
CA THR A 269 -6.00 2.46 -5.79
C THR A 269 -5.09 1.67 -6.71
N GLY A 270 -4.00 1.09 -6.18
CA GLY A 270 -2.95 0.48 -6.97
C GLY A 270 -2.12 1.51 -7.74
N VAL A 271 -2.12 2.78 -7.29
CA VAL A 271 -1.50 3.91 -8.00
C VAL A 271 -0.32 4.45 -7.20
N VAL A 272 0.75 4.80 -7.90
CA VAL A 272 1.92 5.50 -7.35
C VAL A 272 1.71 7.01 -7.48
N TYR A 273 2.01 7.76 -6.42
CA TYR A 273 1.93 9.23 -6.37
C TYR A 273 3.30 9.78 -6.03
N VAL A 274 3.88 10.61 -6.88
CA VAL A 274 5.23 11.16 -6.70
C VAL A 274 5.22 12.63 -7.09
N ARG A 275 5.87 13.50 -6.31
CA ARG A 275 6.17 14.87 -6.76
C ARG A 275 7.55 14.93 -7.41
N SER A 276 7.67 15.78 -8.41
CA SER A 276 8.96 16.22 -8.96
C SER A 276 9.66 17.07 -7.91
N PHE A 277 10.94 16.78 -7.68
CA PHE A 277 11.84 17.52 -6.81
C PHE A 277 12.74 18.46 -7.60
N ASP A 278 12.87 18.22 -8.90
CA ASP A 278 13.67 19.09 -9.75
C ASP A 278 13.01 20.47 -9.88
N SER A 279 13.82 21.51 -9.70
CA SER A 279 13.47 22.82 -10.23
C SER A 279 13.55 22.76 -11.75
N ALA A 280 12.62 23.40 -12.46
CA ALA A 280 12.55 23.42 -13.93
C ALA A 280 13.84 23.93 -14.63
N ALA A 281 14.82 24.42 -13.87
CA ALA A 281 16.05 25.02 -14.35
C ALA A 281 17.26 24.06 -14.42
N GLU A 282 17.24 22.90 -13.74
CA GLU A 282 18.51 22.20 -13.48
C GLU A 282 18.94 21.11 -14.46
N GLN A 283 18.08 20.34 -15.15
CA GLN A 283 18.59 19.24 -16.01
C GLN A 283 17.66 18.83 -17.16
N GLY A 284 17.99 19.22 -18.40
CA GLY A 284 17.60 18.60 -19.68
C GLY A 284 16.19 17.96 -19.83
N ASP A 285 16.08 17.02 -20.77
CA ASP A 285 14.86 16.22 -21.01
C ASP A 285 14.77 14.96 -20.11
N GLY A 286 15.71 14.82 -19.16
CA GLY A 286 15.87 13.62 -18.32
C GLY A 286 15.04 13.65 -17.03
N VAL A 287 15.07 12.52 -16.32
CA VAL A 287 14.55 12.40 -14.95
C VAL A 287 15.70 12.66 -13.98
N GLY A 288 15.56 13.67 -13.11
CA GLY A 288 16.58 13.97 -12.09
C GLY A 288 16.79 12.80 -11.13
N ARG A 289 17.98 12.75 -10.51
CA ARG A 289 18.37 11.63 -9.63
C ARG A 289 17.41 11.42 -8.46
N SER A 290 16.95 12.50 -7.82
CA SER A 290 16.00 12.44 -6.72
C SER A 290 14.65 11.91 -7.20
N ASP A 291 14.13 12.46 -8.30
CA ASP A 291 12.88 12.02 -8.93
C ASP A 291 12.92 10.52 -9.26
N GLN A 292 14.00 10.07 -9.89
CA GLN A 292 14.22 8.66 -10.20
C GLN A 292 14.23 7.80 -8.93
N GLU A 293 14.97 8.20 -7.88
CA GLU A 293 15.03 7.42 -6.64
C GLU A 293 13.63 7.20 -6.04
N PHE A 294 12.83 8.25 -5.89
CA PHE A 294 11.48 8.13 -5.31
C PHE A 294 10.51 7.42 -6.25
N LEU A 295 10.56 7.71 -7.55
CA LEU A 295 9.68 7.08 -8.53
C LEU A 295 9.89 5.57 -8.57
N LEU A 296 11.14 5.13 -8.70
CA LEU A 296 11.49 3.71 -8.76
C LEU A 296 11.18 3.00 -7.45
N HIS A 297 11.41 3.66 -6.31
CA HIS A 297 11.09 3.12 -4.98
C HIS A 297 9.60 2.81 -4.86
N GLU A 298 8.72 3.77 -5.15
CA GLU A 298 7.27 3.56 -5.04
C GLU A 298 6.73 2.58 -6.08
N CYS A 299 7.29 2.58 -7.30
CA CYS A 299 6.90 1.61 -8.33
C CYS A 299 7.33 0.18 -8.00
N ALA A 300 8.41 -0.01 -7.23
CA ALA A 300 8.76 -1.33 -6.71
C ALA A 300 7.70 -1.82 -5.70
N HIS A 301 7.24 -0.95 -4.78
CA HIS A 301 6.13 -1.28 -3.87
C HIS A 301 4.88 -1.70 -4.66
N GLN A 302 4.51 -0.92 -5.68
CA GLN A 302 3.37 -1.22 -6.56
C GLN A 302 3.52 -2.57 -7.25
N PHE A 303 4.68 -2.83 -7.85
CA PHE A 303 4.92 -4.07 -8.58
C PHE A 303 4.75 -5.28 -7.65
N PHE A 304 5.47 -5.34 -6.53
CA PHE A 304 5.45 -6.53 -5.67
C PHE A 304 4.08 -6.78 -5.04
N ASP A 305 3.36 -5.73 -4.65
CA ASP A 305 2.01 -5.85 -4.08
C ASP A 305 1.02 -6.44 -5.09
N LEU A 306 1.01 -5.91 -6.32
CA LEU A 306 0.13 -6.39 -7.39
C LEU A 306 0.56 -7.77 -7.91
N ALA A 307 1.87 -8.01 -8.02
CA ALA A 307 2.44 -9.25 -8.56
C ALA A 307 2.27 -10.45 -7.61
N ALA A 308 2.13 -10.18 -6.31
CA ALA A 308 1.75 -11.19 -5.32
C ALA A 308 0.27 -11.59 -5.45
N GLY A 309 -0.54 -10.82 -6.18
CA GLY A 309 -1.97 -11.05 -6.29
C GLY A 309 -2.74 -10.67 -5.02
N ALA A 310 -2.16 -9.80 -4.18
CA ALA A 310 -2.81 -9.32 -2.96
C ALA A 310 -4.12 -8.62 -3.33
N ARG A 311 -5.24 -9.22 -2.94
CA ARG A 311 -6.58 -8.62 -3.09
C ARG A 311 -6.96 -7.96 -1.77
N ILE A 312 -6.61 -6.69 -1.65
CA ILE A 312 -7.10 -5.86 -0.56
C ILE A 312 -8.53 -5.43 -0.93
N VAL A 313 -9.51 -5.91 -0.18
CA VAL A 313 -10.92 -5.53 -0.35
C VAL A 313 -11.36 -4.46 0.66
N SER A 314 -10.59 -4.25 1.73
CA SER A 314 -10.83 -3.28 2.79
C SER A 314 -9.52 -2.69 3.35
N THR A 315 -9.56 -1.44 3.82
CA THR A 315 -8.45 -0.84 4.58
C THR A 315 -8.17 -1.58 5.90
N PHE A 316 -9.21 -2.20 6.47
CA PHE A 316 -9.10 -2.99 7.70
C PHE A 316 -8.49 -4.37 7.43
N GLN A 317 -8.69 -4.94 6.24
CA GLN A 317 -8.02 -6.19 5.88
C GLN A 317 -6.50 -5.98 5.80
N GLN A 318 -6.06 -4.82 5.30
CA GLN A 318 -4.65 -4.51 5.29
C GLN A 318 -4.11 -4.29 6.71
N ALA A 319 -4.89 -3.65 7.59
CA ALA A 319 -4.56 -3.59 9.00
C ALA A 319 -4.51 -4.99 9.64
N ASP A 320 -5.14 -6.01 9.05
CA ASP A 320 -4.94 -7.39 9.49
C ASP A 320 -3.64 -7.91 8.86
N GLN A 321 -3.60 -8.07 7.54
CA GLN A 321 -2.49 -8.65 6.76
C GLN A 321 -1.11 -7.97 6.91
N ARG A 322 -1.08 -6.69 7.31
CA ARG A 322 0.15 -5.90 7.44
C ARG A 322 0.33 -5.26 8.81
N ALA A 323 -0.69 -5.12 9.66
CA ALA A 323 -0.42 -4.75 11.06
C ALA A 323 0.10 -5.93 11.89
N ASP A 324 -0.02 -7.16 11.36
CA ASP A 324 0.59 -8.37 11.91
C ASP A 324 1.87 -8.83 11.15
N ALA A 325 2.35 -8.02 10.19
CA ALA A 325 3.78 -7.86 9.94
C ALA A 325 4.34 -6.67 10.76
N PRO A 326 4.18 -6.62 12.11
CA PRO A 326 4.94 -5.70 12.94
C PRO A 326 6.41 -6.15 12.93
N ASP A 327 6.72 -7.30 12.35
CA ASP A 327 8.07 -7.71 12.04
C ASP A 327 8.24 -7.61 10.53
N ASN A 328 9.42 -7.19 10.11
CA ASN A 328 9.84 -7.14 8.72
C ASN A 328 9.35 -5.97 7.86
N PHE A 329 9.04 -4.83 8.46
CA PHE A 329 8.87 -3.58 7.69
C PHE A 329 10.09 -3.27 6.81
N TRP A 330 11.29 -3.69 7.26
CA TRP A 330 12.53 -3.60 6.48
C TRP A 330 12.48 -4.29 5.12
N ILE A 331 11.65 -5.33 4.92
CA ILE A 331 11.60 -6.05 3.64
C ILE A 331 11.09 -5.11 2.56
N MET A 332 9.91 -4.52 2.81
CA MET A 332 9.21 -3.64 1.89
C MET A 332 10.11 -2.45 1.54
N GLU A 333 10.64 -1.76 2.54
CA GLU A 333 11.51 -0.59 2.31
C GLU A 333 12.89 -0.96 1.73
N GLY A 334 13.43 -2.11 2.14
CA GLY A 334 14.73 -2.59 1.69
C GLY A 334 14.72 -2.98 0.22
N ILE A 335 13.70 -3.73 -0.23
CA ILE A 335 13.58 -4.12 -1.64
C ILE A 335 13.25 -2.92 -2.53
N ALA A 336 12.37 -2.02 -2.08
CA ALA A 336 12.09 -0.78 -2.81
C ALA A 336 13.34 0.13 -2.88
N GLY A 337 14.11 0.23 -1.80
CA GLY A 337 15.41 0.89 -1.80
C GLY A 337 16.43 0.22 -2.71
N TYR A 338 16.41 -1.12 -2.86
CA TYR A 338 17.29 -1.84 -3.77
C TYR A 338 16.99 -1.48 -5.23
N PHE A 339 15.70 -1.50 -5.62
CA PHE A 339 15.28 -1.16 -6.97
C PHE A 339 15.39 0.33 -7.31
N SER A 340 15.37 1.22 -6.31
CA SER A 340 15.62 2.65 -6.54
C SER A 340 17.04 2.98 -7.00
N THR A 341 17.95 2.00 -6.96
CA THR A 341 19.33 2.13 -7.45
C THR A 341 19.52 1.71 -8.90
N LEU A 342 18.43 1.36 -9.59
CA LEU A 342 18.47 0.96 -11.00
C LEU A 342 19.15 2.04 -11.81
N ARG A 343 20.19 1.64 -12.54
CA ARG A 343 20.90 2.46 -13.52
C ARG A 343 21.26 1.61 -14.71
N PHE A 344 21.59 2.27 -15.82
CA PHE A 344 21.97 1.58 -17.05
C PHE A 344 23.43 1.88 -17.37
N GLU A 345 24.24 0.83 -17.47
CA GLU A 345 25.66 0.92 -17.83
C GLU A 345 25.86 0.07 -19.09
N ASN A 346 26.25 0.70 -20.20
CA ASN A 346 26.41 0.03 -21.51
C ASN A 346 25.15 -0.74 -21.98
N GLY A 347 23.97 -0.20 -21.67
CA GLY A 347 22.68 -0.82 -22.01
C GLY A 347 22.23 -1.93 -21.05
N GLU A 348 23.04 -2.30 -20.05
CA GLU A 348 22.67 -3.28 -19.04
C GLU A 348 22.10 -2.62 -17.79
N ALA A 349 21.00 -3.16 -17.27
CA ALA A 349 20.46 -2.79 -15.97
C ALA A 349 21.41 -3.22 -14.85
N LYS A 350 21.79 -2.27 -13.98
CA LYS A 350 22.58 -2.49 -12.76
C LYS A 350 21.74 -2.08 -11.55
N LEU A 351 21.73 -2.94 -10.54
CA LEU A 351 21.03 -2.77 -9.25
C LEU A 351 22.03 -2.91 -8.10
N GLY A 352 21.66 -2.48 -6.89
CA GLY A 352 22.51 -2.57 -5.69
C GLY A 352 23.72 -1.65 -5.71
N GLY A 353 23.61 -0.48 -6.36
CA GLY A 353 24.70 0.50 -6.47
C GLY A 353 25.08 1.18 -5.16
N ASP A 354 26.19 1.92 -5.19
CA ASP A 354 26.56 2.78 -4.07
C ASP A 354 25.59 3.96 -3.96
N THR A 355 24.89 4.02 -2.83
CA THR A 355 24.02 5.14 -2.45
C THR A 355 24.50 5.71 -1.12
N TRP A 356 23.90 6.81 -0.67
CA TRP A 356 24.16 7.36 0.67
C TRP A 356 23.90 6.34 1.81
N ARG A 357 23.09 5.30 1.54
CA ARG A 357 22.73 4.26 2.52
C ARG A 357 23.91 3.38 2.92
N LEU A 358 24.80 2.99 1.99
CA LEU A 358 25.93 2.11 2.34
C LEU A 358 26.95 2.79 3.27
N PRO A 359 27.43 4.02 2.98
CA PRO A 359 28.28 4.75 3.91
C PRO A 359 27.65 4.92 5.29
N GLU A 360 26.34 5.19 5.37
CA GLU A 360 25.66 5.34 6.65
C GLU A 360 25.63 4.02 7.45
N VAL A 361 25.32 2.87 6.81
CA VAL A 361 25.37 1.56 7.48
C VAL A 361 26.78 1.20 7.91
N ARG A 362 27.81 1.51 7.11
CA ARG A 362 29.21 1.28 7.50
C ARG A 362 29.62 2.13 8.70
N LYS A 363 29.15 3.37 8.78
CA LYS A 363 29.33 4.23 9.95
C LYS A 363 28.63 3.67 11.19
N LEU A 364 27.44 3.09 11.05
CA LEU A 364 26.77 2.40 12.15
C LEU A 364 27.56 1.17 12.61
N LEU A 365 28.12 0.41 11.66
CA LEU A 365 28.96 -0.75 11.97
C LEU A 365 30.25 -0.33 12.70
N SER A 366 30.99 0.64 12.17
CA SER A 366 32.28 1.08 12.74
C SER A 366 32.13 1.73 14.12
N SER A 367 30.99 2.36 14.38
CA SER A 367 30.68 2.96 15.69
C SER A 367 30.05 1.99 16.69
N GLY A 368 29.89 0.71 16.33
CA GLY A 368 29.24 -0.29 17.17
C GLY A 368 27.74 -0.04 17.40
N ARG A 369 27.11 0.81 16.60
CA ARG A 369 25.69 1.20 16.70
C ARG A 369 24.77 0.38 15.79
N LEU A 370 25.30 -0.47 14.91
CA LEU A 370 24.51 -1.36 14.07
C LEU A 370 23.80 -2.41 14.94
N PRO A 371 22.45 -2.43 15.00
CA PRO A 371 21.72 -3.37 15.85
C PRO A 371 21.98 -4.82 15.43
N GLY A 372 21.73 -5.75 16.36
CA GLY A 372 21.71 -7.18 16.02
C GLY A 372 20.63 -7.47 14.99
N LEU A 373 20.92 -8.35 14.03
CA LEU A 373 20.11 -8.56 12.85
C LEU A 373 18.69 -8.98 13.24
N ARG A 374 18.54 -9.98 14.12
CA ARG A 374 17.21 -10.45 14.54
C ARG A 374 16.36 -9.35 15.15
N ALA A 375 16.95 -8.50 15.99
CA ALA A 375 16.24 -7.38 16.62
C ALA A 375 15.78 -6.33 15.58
N PHE A 376 16.59 -6.11 14.55
CA PHE A 376 16.21 -5.25 13.42
C PHE A 376 15.06 -5.86 12.59
N LEU A 377 15.09 -7.18 12.35
CA LEU A 377 14.02 -7.83 11.57
C LEU A 377 12.66 -7.81 12.28
N THR A 378 12.63 -7.67 13.61
CA THR A 378 11.40 -7.59 14.41
C THR A 378 10.88 -6.17 14.65
N LEU A 379 11.42 -5.15 13.96
CA LEU A 379 10.92 -3.79 14.12
C LEU A 379 9.59 -3.61 13.39
N ASN A 380 8.62 -3.04 14.10
CA ASN A 380 7.35 -2.63 13.50
C ASN A 380 7.46 -1.30 12.77
N GLY A 381 6.42 -0.91 12.04
CA GLY A 381 6.42 0.33 11.27
C GLY A 381 6.74 1.56 12.13
N ASP A 382 6.17 1.68 13.33
CA ASP A 382 6.41 2.82 14.21
C ASP A 382 7.85 2.82 14.76
N GLU A 383 8.35 1.66 15.19
CA GLU A 383 9.73 1.49 15.65
C GLU A 383 10.76 1.72 14.53
N PHE A 384 10.46 1.25 13.32
CA PHE A 384 11.27 1.46 12.13
C PHE A 384 11.33 2.95 11.76
N LEU A 385 10.18 3.64 11.78
CA LEU A 385 10.10 5.06 11.45
C LEU A 385 10.72 5.97 12.51
N ALA A 386 10.81 5.54 13.78
CA ALA A 386 11.45 6.30 14.85
C ALA A 386 12.94 6.62 14.59
N ARG A 387 13.62 5.79 13.77
CA ARG A 387 14.99 6.02 13.29
C ARG A 387 15.07 5.84 11.77
N SER A 388 14.13 6.45 11.04
CA SER A 388 13.91 6.20 9.62
C SER A 388 15.21 6.21 8.79
N ALA A 389 15.99 7.29 8.80
CA ALA A 389 17.21 7.37 7.96
C ALA A 389 18.17 6.18 8.15
N GLU A 390 18.47 5.81 9.40
CA GLU A 390 19.35 4.69 9.72
C GLU A 390 18.69 3.34 9.36
N ASN A 391 17.41 3.15 9.68
CA ASN A 391 16.69 1.90 9.43
C ASN A 391 16.46 1.63 7.93
N TYR A 392 16.17 2.67 7.14
CA TYR A 392 16.12 2.58 5.67
C TYR A 392 17.49 2.20 5.10
N ALA A 393 18.58 2.73 5.68
CA ALA A 393 19.92 2.39 5.24
C ALA A 393 20.24 0.91 5.51
N ILE A 394 19.94 0.42 6.72
CA ILE A 394 20.11 -0.99 7.09
C ILE A 394 19.24 -1.90 6.22
N ALA A 395 17.97 -1.56 6.02
CA ALA A 395 17.03 -2.31 5.19
C ALA A 395 17.54 -2.48 3.75
N TYR A 396 18.00 -1.38 3.15
CA TYR A 396 18.63 -1.39 1.83
C TYR A 396 19.86 -2.31 1.79
N ALA A 397 20.81 -2.10 2.71
CA ALA A 397 22.07 -2.84 2.71
C ALA A 397 21.82 -4.34 2.88
N PHE A 398 20.87 -4.71 3.74
CA PHE A 398 20.52 -6.11 3.95
C PHE A 398 19.79 -6.72 2.75
N ALA A 399 18.87 -5.99 2.12
CA ALA A 399 18.24 -6.43 0.86
C ALA A 399 19.27 -6.61 -0.27
N ALA A 400 20.25 -5.71 -0.40
CA ALA A 400 21.34 -5.83 -1.36
C ALA A 400 22.22 -7.07 -1.10
N TYR A 401 22.63 -7.29 0.15
CA TYR A 401 23.36 -8.50 0.55
C TYR A 401 22.57 -9.78 0.19
N LEU A 402 21.27 -9.82 0.48
CA LEU A 402 20.43 -10.98 0.17
C LEU A 402 20.24 -11.16 -1.35
N ALA A 403 20.07 -10.08 -2.10
CA ALA A 403 19.97 -10.12 -3.55
C ALA A 403 21.24 -10.67 -4.21
N GLU A 404 22.42 -10.40 -3.63
CA GLU A 404 23.70 -10.87 -4.16
C GLU A 404 24.03 -12.30 -3.75
N THR A 405 23.77 -12.66 -2.49
CA THR A 405 24.26 -13.91 -1.91
C THR A 405 23.19 -15.00 -1.84
N ARG A 406 21.91 -14.61 -1.82
CA ARG A 406 20.77 -15.47 -1.48
C ARG A 406 19.51 -15.12 -2.29
N LYS A 407 19.68 -14.69 -3.54
CA LYS A 407 18.58 -14.19 -4.39
C LYS A 407 17.35 -15.10 -4.39
N LYS A 408 17.50 -16.35 -4.84
CA LYS A 408 16.38 -17.29 -5.01
C LYS A 408 15.54 -17.50 -3.73
N PRO A 409 16.12 -17.88 -2.58
CA PRO A 409 15.33 -18.00 -1.35
C PRO A 409 14.77 -16.66 -0.87
N PHE A 410 15.45 -15.54 -1.13
CA PHE A 410 14.93 -14.21 -0.80
C PHE A 410 13.69 -13.86 -1.65
N VAL A 411 13.71 -14.08 -2.97
CA VAL A 411 12.53 -13.84 -3.84
C VAL A 411 11.35 -14.72 -3.43
N ALA A 412 11.60 -16.00 -3.12
CA ALA A 412 10.55 -16.90 -2.64
C ALA A 412 9.92 -16.39 -1.33
N PHE A 413 10.75 -15.93 -0.40
CA PHE A 413 10.28 -15.33 0.84
C PHE A 413 9.54 -14.00 0.63
N LEU A 414 10.00 -13.14 -0.30
CA LEU A 414 9.29 -11.90 -0.66
C LEU A 414 7.86 -12.18 -1.08
N LYS A 415 7.64 -13.20 -1.93
CA LYS A 415 6.29 -13.58 -2.35
C LYS A 415 5.41 -13.95 -1.15
N GLU A 416 5.91 -14.78 -0.26
CA GLU A 416 5.19 -15.15 0.97
C GLU A 416 4.93 -13.94 1.87
N TYR A 417 5.88 -13.01 1.97
CA TYR A 417 5.70 -11.75 2.71
C TYR A 417 4.53 -10.93 2.15
N TYR A 418 4.49 -10.68 0.84
CA TYR A 418 3.40 -9.92 0.22
C TYR A 418 2.06 -10.65 0.23
N LEU A 419 2.06 -11.98 0.39
CA LEU A 419 0.85 -12.79 0.64
C LEU A 419 0.40 -12.76 2.12
N GLY A 420 1.04 -11.95 2.98
CA GLY A 420 0.73 -11.83 4.40
C GLY A 420 1.37 -12.92 5.26
N SER A 421 2.41 -13.60 4.78
CA SER A 421 3.08 -14.71 5.47
C SER A 421 4.54 -14.47 5.86
N GLY A 422 4.95 -13.21 5.91
CA GLY A 422 6.32 -12.83 6.24
C GLY A 422 6.57 -12.61 7.73
N SER A 423 6.87 -13.67 8.46
CA SER A 423 7.43 -13.59 9.82
C SER A 423 8.96 -13.78 9.83
N VAL A 424 9.63 -13.38 10.91
CA VAL A 424 11.08 -13.65 11.07
C VAL A 424 11.38 -15.15 11.03
N ASP A 425 10.51 -15.99 11.61
CA ASP A 425 10.70 -17.44 11.57
C ASP A 425 10.50 -18.00 10.15
N ALA A 426 9.56 -17.45 9.37
CA ALA A 426 9.39 -17.78 7.96
C ALA A 426 10.62 -17.35 7.13
N PHE A 427 11.16 -16.15 7.40
CA PHE A 427 12.41 -15.68 6.82
C PHE A 427 13.56 -16.64 7.14
N GLU A 428 13.76 -16.99 8.40
CA GLU A 428 14.88 -17.84 8.80
C GLU A 428 14.79 -19.25 8.21
N LYS A 429 13.56 -19.74 8.03
CA LYS A 429 13.30 -21.03 7.38
C LYS A 429 13.64 -20.97 5.89
N ALA A 430 13.31 -19.87 5.21
CA ALA A 430 13.51 -19.72 3.77
C ALA A 430 14.95 -19.34 3.41
N VAL A 431 15.53 -18.39 4.13
CA VAL A 431 16.79 -17.71 3.76
C VAL A 431 17.98 -18.17 4.61
N GLY A 432 17.76 -18.41 5.90
CA GLY A 432 18.79 -18.84 6.85
C GLY A 432 18.64 -18.21 8.23
N LYS A 433 19.19 -18.87 9.26
CA LYS A 433 19.14 -18.41 10.66
C LYS A 433 19.87 -17.07 10.84
N THR A 434 19.26 -16.11 11.54
CA THR A 434 19.84 -14.77 11.71
C THR A 434 21.22 -14.80 12.38
N GLU A 435 21.43 -15.75 13.30
CA GLU A 435 22.72 -15.96 13.99
C GLU A 435 23.87 -16.31 13.02
N LYS A 436 23.56 -16.94 11.89
CA LYS A 436 24.53 -17.24 10.84
C LYS A 436 24.64 -16.11 9.82
N LEU A 437 23.50 -15.50 9.47
CA LEU A 437 23.46 -14.40 8.50
C LEU A 437 24.14 -13.13 9.03
N GLU A 438 24.07 -12.87 10.34
CA GLU A 438 24.63 -11.64 10.92
C GLU A 438 26.14 -11.49 10.71
N PRO A 439 27.01 -12.46 11.05
CA PRO A 439 28.44 -12.34 10.76
C PRO A 439 28.73 -12.27 9.25
N GLU A 440 27.98 -12.99 8.41
CA GLU A 440 28.12 -12.92 6.94
C GLU A 440 27.79 -11.52 6.41
N PHE A 441 26.68 -10.93 6.86
CA PHE A 441 26.26 -9.59 6.47
C PHE A 441 27.25 -8.52 6.93
N ARG A 442 27.75 -8.61 8.16
CA ARG A 442 28.77 -7.69 8.68
C ARG A 442 30.07 -7.80 7.87
N GLY A 443 30.53 -9.01 7.56
CA GLY A 443 31.70 -9.22 6.69
C GLY A 443 31.48 -8.69 5.27
N TRP A 444 30.27 -8.84 4.72
CA TRP A 444 29.91 -8.24 3.41
C TRP A 444 29.98 -6.71 3.43
N LEU A 445 29.56 -6.07 4.52
CA LEU A 445 29.67 -4.61 4.67
C LEU A 445 31.12 -4.12 4.73
N GLU A 446 32.01 -4.89 5.36
CA GLU A 446 33.44 -4.58 5.50
C GLU A 446 34.22 -4.78 4.19
N GLY A 447 33.80 -5.74 3.36
CA GLY A 447 34.45 -6.06 2.09
C GLY A 447 34.09 -5.14 0.91
N ARG A 448 33.18 -4.18 1.10
CA ARG A 448 32.76 -3.24 0.07
C ARG A 448 33.28 -1.82 0.28
#